data_AF-A0A3L8R2L8-F1
#
_entry.id   AF-A0A3L8R2L8-F1
#
_cell.length_a   1.000
_cell.length_b   1.000
_cell.length_c   1.000
_cell.angle_alpha   90.00
_cell.angle_beta   90.00
_cell.angle_gamma   90.00
#
_symmetry.space_group_name_H-M   'P 1'
#
loop_
_entity.id
_entity.type
_entity.pdbx_description
1 polymer ?
#
loop_
_entity_poly.entity_id
_entity_poly.type
_entity_poly.pdbx_seq_one_letter_code
_entity_poly.pdbx_strand_id
1 'polypeptide(L)'
;MHAVSDTVSCPLNWRLFLPREWAEDAVRRRRTGVPEDVGHREKWRLALDALDALEALDELAAWRLVPPVVVADAGYGQNADFRTGLAEREIRYVVGIRGDITVQPHEAVPDAPAWAGTGRRPVPRCRQPPVTVAELAAAAGRDAFSEVTWREGSRGPMTSRFLAMPVRPAGVRSRRLAQAAAVAEHGRWDGVLPQVRLLAEWPDGEEEPTRFWLSDLPEVTPIAELVRLAKIRWRIEHDYRELKHGLGLDPSQVQDGPNGVLLVQCGWPRPCGGRRRPGRRRDALPFHSRAGGGRRGR
;
A
#
# COMPACT_ATOMS: atom_id res chain seq x y z
N MET A 1 2.12 -10.37 5.70
CA MET A 1 3.32 -10.44 4.85
C MET A 1 3.25 -11.74 4.09
N HIS A 2 3.46 -11.71 2.78
CA HIS A 2 3.49 -12.91 1.95
C HIS A 2 4.67 -12.88 1.01
N ALA A 3 5.39 -13.99 0.88
CA ALA A 3 6.21 -14.25 -0.30
C ALA A 3 5.29 -14.46 -1.50
N VAL A 4 5.66 -13.97 -2.68
CA VAL A 4 4.90 -14.17 -3.92
C VAL A 4 5.82 -14.24 -5.13
N SER A 5 5.50 -15.18 -6.02
CA SER A 5 6.07 -15.32 -7.35
C SER A 5 4.95 -15.17 -8.40
N ASP A 6 5.29 -15.28 -9.68
CA ASP A 6 4.29 -15.21 -10.75
C ASP A 6 3.30 -16.39 -10.73
N THR A 7 3.57 -17.45 -9.98
CA THR A 7 2.76 -18.68 -9.90
C THR A 7 2.15 -18.96 -8.53
N VAL A 8 2.79 -18.59 -7.41
CA VAL A 8 2.37 -18.94 -6.04
C VAL A 8 2.49 -17.75 -5.09
N SER A 9 1.71 -17.72 -4.01
CA SER A 9 2.01 -16.91 -2.84
C SER A 9 1.96 -17.75 -1.55
N CYS A 10 2.70 -17.32 -0.53
CA CYS A 10 2.79 -17.99 0.75
C CYS A 10 2.80 -16.95 1.89
N PRO A 11 1.98 -17.11 2.95
CA PRO A 11 2.04 -16.24 4.13
C PRO A 11 3.32 -16.50 4.95
N LEU A 12 4.11 -15.44 5.15
CA LEU A 12 5.32 -15.49 5.98
C LEU A 12 5.12 -14.92 7.39
N ASN A 13 4.29 -13.88 7.54
CA ASN A 13 4.08 -13.24 8.84
C ASN A 13 2.72 -12.52 8.90
N TRP A 14 1.97 -12.76 9.97
CA TRP A 14 0.76 -12.01 10.29
C TRP A 14 0.88 -11.36 11.66
N ARG A 15 0.85 -10.02 11.69
CA ARG A 15 0.73 -9.23 12.93
C ARG A 15 -0.70 -8.75 13.13
N LEU A 16 -1.19 -8.84 14.36
CA LEU A 16 -2.48 -8.28 14.75
C LEU A 16 -2.42 -6.74 14.70
N PHE A 17 -3.27 -6.12 13.87
CA PHE A 17 -3.52 -4.68 13.96
C PHE A 17 -4.65 -4.41 14.94
N LEU A 18 -4.32 -3.82 16.09
CA LEU A 18 -5.29 -3.39 17.09
C LEU A 18 -5.62 -1.90 16.89
N PRO A 19 -6.87 -1.50 16.60
CA PRO A 19 -7.27 -0.09 16.56
C PRO A 19 -7.09 0.59 17.94
N ARG A 20 -6.82 1.91 17.97
CA ARG A 20 -6.60 2.64 19.22
C ARG A 20 -7.74 2.48 20.22
N GLU A 21 -8.99 2.63 19.76
CA GLU A 21 -10.20 2.43 20.58
C GLU A 21 -10.30 1.01 21.22
N TRP A 22 -9.68 0.00 20.61
CA TRP A 22 -9.63 -1.37 21.16
C TRP A 22 -8.44 -1.54 22.09
N ALA A 23 -7.30 -0.89 21.78
CA ALA A 23 -6.11 -0.94 22.61
C ALA A 23 -6.31 -0.27 23.98
N GLU A 24 -7.21 0.72 24.05
CA GLU A 24 -7.56 1.48 25.26
C GLU A 24 -8.77 0.88 26.03
N ASP A 25 -9.57 0.00 25.41
CA ASP A 25 -10.72 -0.67 26.05
C ASP A 25 -10.30 -1.95 26.79
N ALA A 26 -9.85 -1.80 28.04
CA ALA A 26 -9.39 -2.90 28.88
C ALA A 26 -10.45 -4.00 29.12
N VAL A 27 -11.75 -3.67 29.06
CA VAL A 27 -12.83 -4.68 29.21
C VAL A 27 -12.93 -5.52 27.94
N ARG A 28 -12.88 -4.89 26.77
CA ARG A 28 -12.89 -5.58 25.47
C ARG A 28 -11.66 -6.44 25.29
N ARG A 29 -10.46 -5.92 25.58
CA ARG A 29 -9.19 -6.68 25.50
C ARG A 29 -9.24 -7.98 26.29
N ARG A 30 -9.65 -7.92 27.57
CA ARG A 30 -9.81 -9.11 28.42
C ARG A 30 -10.87 -10.09 27.88
N ARG A 31 -12.00 -9.58 27.37
CA ARG A 31 -13.06 -10.41 26.77
C ARG A 31 -12.66 -11.09 25.46
N THR A 32 -11.71 -10.54 24.72
CA THR A 32 -11.27 -11.07 23.42
C THR A 32 -9.88 -11.71 23.45
N GLY A 33 -9.28 -11.87 24.64
CA GLY A 33 -7.97 -12.53 24.81
C GLY A 33 -6.79 -11.81 24.15
N VAL A 34 -6.87 -10.48 23.98
CA VAL A 34 -5.76 -9.70 23.39
C VAL A 34 -4.62 -9.62 24.40
N PRO A 35 -3.40 -10.12 24.08
CA PRO A 35 -2.25 -10.07 24.98
C PRO A 35 -1.92 -8.65 25.46
N GLU A 36 -1.40 -8.50 26.67
CA GLU A 36 -1.22 -7.18 27.31
C GLU A 36 -0.17 -6.30 26.61
N ASP A 37 0.87 -6.93 26.05
CA ASP A 37 1.95 -6.31 25.28
C ASP A 37 1.50 -5.77 23.90
N VAL A 38 0.38 -6.26 23.37
CA VAL A 38 -0.13 -5.83 22.04
C VAL A 38 -0.81 -4.46 22.14
N GLY A 39 -0.03 -3.40 21.89
CA GLY A 39 -0.53 -2.02 21.82
C GLY A 39 -1.16 -1.66 20.47
N HIS A 40 -1.75 -0.45 20.38
CA HIS A 40 -2.04 0.16 19.08
C HIS A 40 -0.73 0.58 18.41
N ARG A 41 -0.58 0.23 17.13
CA ARG A 41 0.57 0.63 16.29
C ARG A 41 0.10 0.84 14.86
N GLU A 42 0.66 1.81 14.17
CA GLU A 42 0.28 2.14 12.81
C GLU A 42 0.59 0.98 11.86
N LYS A 43 -0.30 0.68 10.91
CA LYS A 43 -0.17 -0.46 9.99
C LYS A 43 1.18 -0.48 9.24
N TRP A 44 1.70 0.69 8.88
CA TRP A 44 2.99 0.81 8.21
C TRP A 44 4.19 0.48 9.13
N ARG A 45 4.10 0.79 10.43
CA ARG A 45 5.12 0.37 11.40
C ARG A 45 5.05 -1.14 11.61
N LEU A 46 3.86 -1.70 11.80
CA LEU A 46 3.67 -3.16 11.90
C LEU A 46 4.21 -3.91 10.68
N ALA A 47 4.17 -3.30 9.49
CA ALA A 47 4.78 -3.86 8.29
C ALA A 47 6.32 -3.85 8.35
N LEU A 48 6.94 -2.74 8.78
CA LEU A 48 8.39 -2.66 8.97
C LEU A 48 8.85 -3.60 10.10
N ASP A 49 8.15 -3.64 11.23
CA ASP A 49 8.46 -4.60 12.32
C ASP A 49 8.35 -6.06 11.84
N ALA A 50 7.44 -6.34 10.90
CA ALA A 50 7.30 -7.66 10.30
C ALA A 50 8.42 -7.98 9.29
N LEU A 51 9.05 -6.96 8.68
CA LEU A 51 10.30 -7.15 7.93
C LEU A 51 11.46 -7.43 8.89
N ASP A 52 11.63 -6.59 9.92
CA ASP A 52 12.70 -6.73 10.93
C ASP A 52 12.68 -8.12 11.58
N ALA A 53 11.47 -8.63 11.90
CA ALA A 53 11.30 -9.95 12.48
C ALA A 53 11.45 -11.11 11.48
N LEU A 54 11.35 -10.87 10.17
CA LEU A 54 11.67 -11.88 9.15
C LEU A 54 13.18 -11.90 8.86
N GLU A 55 13.82 -10.73 8.84
CA GLU A 55 15.28 -10.61 8.69
C GLU A 55 16.03 -11.24 9.88
N ALA A 56 15.50 -11.09 11.09
CA ALA A 56 16.05 -11.70 12.31
C ALA A 56 15.83 -13.23 12.44
N LEU A 57 15.16 -13.88 11.47
CA LEU A 57 15.05 -15.34 11.44
C LEU A 57 16.19 -15.94 10.62
N ASP A 58 17.14 -16.57 11.32
CA ASP A 58 18.27 -17.31 10.72
C ASP A 58 17.80 -18.34 9.67
N GLU A 59 16.60 -18.90 9.81
CA GLU A 59 15.99 -19.82 8.85
C GLU A 59 15.73 -19.18 7.48
N LEU A 60 15.30 -17.90 7.42
CA LEU A 60 15.09 -17.19 6.16
C LEU A 60 16.41 -16.77 5.52
N ALA A 61 17.43 -16.44 6.32
CA ALA A 61 18.81 -16.28 5.85
C ALA A 61 19.37 -17.60 5.28
N ALA A 62 19.11 -18.74 5.95
CA ALA A 62 19.50 -20.07 5.50
C ALA A 62 18.79 -20.48 4.19
N TRP A 63 17.52 -20.10 4.01
CA TRP A 63 16.78 -20.29 2.74
C TRP A 63 17.11 -19.23 1.68
N ARG A 64 18.01 -18.27 1.99
CA ARG A 64 18.38 -17.13 1.13
C ARG A 64 17.19 -16.27 0.70
N LEU A 65 16.12 -16.25 1.50
CA LEU A 65 14.92 -15.44 1.26
C LEU A 65 15.10 -14.02 1.80
N VAL A 66 16.21 -13.36 1.44
CA VAL A 66 16.30 -11.90 1.54
C VAL A 66 15.32 -11.35 0.51
N PRO A 67 14.24 -10.63 0.90
CA PRO A 67 13.21 -10.20 -0.04
C PRO A 67 13.82 -9.17 -0.99
N PRO A 68 14.04 -9.49 -2.29
CA PRO A 68 14.79 -8.61 -3.18
C PRO A 68 14.02 -7.33 -3.51
N VAL A 69 12.68 -7.39 -3.37
CA VAL A 69 11.75 -6.28 -3.54
C VAL A 69 10.57 -6.46 -2.58
N VAL A 70 10.17 -5.40 -1.89
CA VAL A 70 8.88 -5.26 -1.22
C VAL A 70 7.86 -4.61 -2.15
N VAL A 71 6.68 -5.22 -2.25
CA VAL A 71 5.53 -4.62 -2.93
C VAL A 71 4.46 -4.25 -1.93
N ALA A 72 3.67 -3.21 -2.21
CA ALA A 72 2.58 -2.77 -1.34
C ALA A 72 1.51 -1.98 -2.10
N ASP A 73 0.33 -1.83 -1.49
CA ASP A 73 -0.74 -0.97 -2.01
C ASP A 73 -0.59 0.51 -1.61
N ALA A 74 -1.49 1.36 -2.15
CA ALA A 74 -1.51 2.79 -1.89
C ALA A 74 -1.67 3.18 -0.41
N GLY A 75 -2.25 2.31 0.43
CA GLY A 75 -2.33 2.52 1.87
C GLY A 75 -0.96 2.63 2.54
N TYR A 76 0.03 1.92 2.00
CA TYR A 76 1.43 1.95 2.43
C TYR A 76 2.25 2.91 1.57
N GLY A 77 2.19 2.78 0.25
CA GLY A 77 3.10 3.48 -0.65
C GLY A 77 2.94 5.00 -0.64
N GLN A 78 1.78 5.52 -0.25
CA GLN A 78 1.61 6.97 -0.06
C GLN A 78 2.41 7.51 1.15
N ASN A 79 2.68 6.67 2.15
CA ASN A 79 3.35 7.07 3.37
C ASN A 79 4.87 7.23 3.13
N ALA A 80 5.38 8.45 3.34
CA ALA A 80 6.80 8.74 3.16
C ALA A 80 7.68 8.05 4.21
N ASP A 81 7.24 7.97 5.48
CA ASP A 81 7.96 7.25 6.53
C ASP A 81 8.08 5.75 6.24
N PHE A 82 7.08 5.16 5.60
CA PHE A 82 7.16 3.76 5.16
C PHE A 82 8.20 3.55 4.07
N ARG A 83 8.21 4.39 3.02
CA ARG A 83 9.20 4.30 1.94
C ARG A 83 10.62 4.60 2.43
N THR A 84 10.78 5.57 3.33
CA THR A 84 12.07 5.86 3.97
C THR A 84 12.51 4.69 4.85
N GLY A 85 11.63 4.09 5.65
CA GLY A 85 11.96 2.93 6.47
C GLY A 85 12.38 1.69 5.66
N LEU A 86 11.88 1.52 4.44
CA LEU A 86 12.37 0.50 3.49
C LEU A 86 13.78 0.84 2.98
N ALA A 87 14.00 2.09 2.56
CA ALA A 87 15.30 2.54 2.07
C ALA A 87 16.41 2.51 3.15
N GLU A 88 16.07 2.82 4.40
CA GLU A 88 16.96 2.69 5.58
C GLU A 88 17.38 1.24 5.87
N ARG A 89 16.64 0.24 5.34
CA ARG A 89 16.94 -1.19 5.42
C ARG A 89 17.56 -1.73 4.13
N GLU A 90 17.86 -0.85 3.16
CA GLU A 90 18.30 -1.20 1.80
C GLU A 90 17.31 -2.09 1.00
N ILE A 91 16.06 -2.20 1.48
CA ILE A 91 15.01 -3.01 0.86
C ILE A 91 14.37 -2.25 -0.30
N ARG A 92 14.59 -2.72 -1.52
CA ARG A 92 13.98 -2.15 -2.74
C ARG A 92 12.47 -2.34 -2.74
N TYR A 93 11.76 -1.51 -3.49
CA TYR A 93 10.31 -1.55 -3.53
C TYR A 93 9.64 -1.17 -4.85
N VAL A 94 8.41 -1.67 -5.03
CA VAL A 94 7.42 -1.15 -5.98
C VAL A 94 6.09 -1.00 -5.24
N VAL A 95 5.75 0.22 -4.83
CA VAL A 95 4.58 0.50 -3.98
C VAL A 95 3.55 1.31 -4.74
N GLY A 96 2.29 0.87 -4.72
CA GLY A 96 1.18 1.65 -5.28
C GLY A 96 1.03 2.98 -4.57
N ILE A 97 0.54 3.99 -5.29
CA ILE A 97 0.24 5.32 -4.76
C ILE A 97 -1.06 5.86 -5.36
N ARG A 98 -1.56 6.95 -4.79
CA ARG A 98 -2.64 7.76 -5.36
C ARG A 98 -2.07 8.79 -6.34
N GLY A 99 -2.86 9.19 -7.32
CA GLY A 99 -2.47 10.21 -8.31
C GLY A 99 -2.26 11.61 -7.73
N ASP A 100 -2.84 11.92 -6.56
CA ASP A 100 -2.73 13.22 -5.87
C ASP A 100 -1.45 13.40 -5.04
N ILE A 101 -0.53 12.41 -5.04
CA ILE A 101 0.80 12.62 -4.47
C ILE A 101 1.53 13.67 -5.30
N THR A 102 2.10 14.65 -4.61
CA THR A 102 2.91 15.70 -5.24
C THR A 102 4.34 15.26 -5.50
N VAL A 103 4.84 15.57 -6.69
CA VAL A 103 6.19 15.28 -7.18
C VAL A 103 6.80 16.53 -7.81
N GLN A 104 8.13 16.55 -7.86
CA GLN A 104 8.88 17.43 -8.74
C GLN A 104 9.47 16.59 -9.90
N PRO A 105 9.47 17.10 -11.13
CA PRO A 105 10.22 16.48 -12.24
C PRO A 105 11.70 16.29 -11.88
N HIS A 106 12.34 15.28 -12.45
CA HIS A 106 13.78 15.06 -12.25
C HIS A 106 14.65 16.26 -12.66
N GLU A 107 14.23 17.00 -13.69
CA GLU A 107 14.95 18.18 -14.19
C GLU A 107 14.84 19.40 -13.25
N ALA A 108 13.99 19.36 -12.23
CA ALA A 108 13.74 20.50 -11.36
C ALA A 108 14.93 20.77 -10.41
N VAL A 109 15.77 21.73 -10.77
CA VAL A 109 16.97 22.14 -10.00
C VAL A 109 16.59 23.08 -8.85
N PRO A 110 17.00 22.80 -7.60
CA PRO A 110 16.88 23.75 -6.49
C PRO A 110 17.82 24.95 -6.64
N ASP A 111 17.32 26.14 -6.32
CA ASP A 111 18.10 27.38 -6.37
C ASP A 111 18.07 28.12 -5.03
N ALA A 112 19.16 28.85 -4.74
CA ALA A 112 19.31 29.73 -3.59
C ALA A 112 19.87 31.09 -4.05
N PRO A 113 19.23 32.23 -3.69
CA PRO A 113 19.83 33.53 -3.95
C PRO A 113 21.16 33.68 -3.21
N ALA A 114 22.08 34.47 -3.79
CA ALA A 114 23.35 34.81 -3.16
C ALA A 114 23.14 35.36 -1.74
N TRP A 115 23.94 34.89 -0.78
CA TRP A 115 23.79 35.33 0.61
C TRP A 115 24.38 36.73 0.80
N ALA A 116 23.56 37.67 1.25
CA ALA A 116 23.92 39.07 1.47
C ALA A 116 24.78 39.34 2.73
N GLY A 117 25.49 38.32 3.25
CA GLY A 117 26.35 38.42 4.44
C GLY A 117 25.65 38.67 5.78
N THR A 118 24.35 38.95 5.77
CA THR A 118 23.52 39.23 6.96
C THR A 118 22.35 38.24 7.08
N GLY A 119 21.90 38.00 8.30
CA GLY A 119 20.78 37.09 8.58
C GLY A 119 21.04 35.62 8.22
N ARG A 120 19.97 34.83 8.20
CA ARG A 120 20.02 33.39 7.90
C ARG A 120 20.41 33.14 6.45
N ARG A 121 21.45 32.32 6.22
CA ARG A 121 21.86 31.88 4.88
C ARG A 121 20.67 31.24 4.13
N PRO A 122 20.37 31.64 2.88
CA PRO A 122 19.30 31.05 2.08
C PRO A 122 19.49 29.53 1.92
N VAL A 123 18.40 28.78 2.07
CA VAL A 123 18.36 27.34 1.82
C VAL A 123 17.89 27.12 0.38
N PRO A 124 18.58 26.31 -0.44
CA PRO A 124 18.13 26.04 -1.80
C PRO A 124 16.75 25.38 -1.83
N ARG A 125 15.94 25.79 -2.79
CA ARG A 125 14.62 25.19 -3.03
C ARG A 125 14.29 25.25 -4.51
N CYS A 126 13.69 24.19 -5.03
CA CYS A 126 13.02 24.28 -6.32
C CYS A 126 11.86 25.28 -6.19
N ARG A 127 11.87 26.32 -7.04
CA ARG A 127 10.88 27.42 -7.04
C ARG A 127 9.61 27.06 -7.80
N GLN A 128 9.67 26.10 -8.73
CA GLN A 128 8.51 25.57 -9.42
C GLN A 128 7.62 24.83 -8.40
N PRO A 129 6.29 25.04 -8.44
CA PRO A 129 5.38 24.27 -7.59
C PRO A 129 5.46 22.79 -7.96
N PRO A 130 5.36 21.86 -6.99
CA PRO A 130 5.11 20.46 -7.29
C PRO A 130 3.80 20.32 -8.07
N VAL A 131 3.80 19.37 -8.99
CA VAL A 131 2.59 18.88 -9.67
C VAL A 131 2.15 17.58 -9.02
N THR A 132 0.90 17.18 -9.20
CA THR A 132 0.46 15.83 -8.83
C THR A 132 1.01 14.79 -9.80
N VAL A 133 1.08 13.54 -9.36
CA VAL A 133 1.50 12.41 -10.19
C VAL A 133 0.54 12.20 -11.36
N ALA A 134 -0.76 12.41 -11.18
CA ALA A 134 -1.77 12.32 -12.24
C ALA A 134 -1.53 13.40 -13.32
N GLU A 135 -1.41 14.67 -12.93
CA GLU A 135 -1.12 15.78 -13.86
C GLU A 135 0.19 15.54 -14.63
N LEU A 136 1.26 15.10 -13.95
CA LEU A 136 2.55 14.82 -14.58
C LEU A 136 2.47 13.67 -15.60
N ALA A 137 1.76 12.60 -15.27
CA ALA A 137 1.59 11.46 -16.15
C ALA A 137 0.69 11.78 -17.35
N ALA A 138 -0.37 12.58 -17.17
CA ALA A 138 -1.23 13.05 -18.24
C ALA A 138 -0.49 14.03 -19.18
N ALA A 139 0.31 14.94 -18.63
CA ALA A 139 1.08 15.93 -19.39
C ALA A 139 2.17 15.31 -20.29
N ALA A 140 2.63 14.09 -19.99
CA ALA A 140 3.53 13.35 -20.88
C ALA A 140 2.87 12.90 -22.19
N GLY A 141 1.54 12.91 -22.27
CA GLY A 141 0.79 12.49 -23.44
C GLY A 141 0.72 10.96 -23.60
N ARG A 142 -0.28 10.50 -24.35
CA ARG A 142 -0.53 9.06 -24.57
C ARG A 142 0.60 8.36 -25.33
N ASP A 143 1.27 9.06 -26.24
CA ASP A 143 2.33 8.50 -27.09
C ASP A 143 3.63 8.19 -26.31
N ALA A 144 3.79 8.77 -25.12
CA ALA A 144 4.90 8.43 -24.22
C ALA A 144 4.71 7.09 -23.49
N PHE A 145 3.50 6.50 -23.53
CA PHE A 145 3.21 5.23 -22.87
C PHE A 145 3.44 4.06 -23.82
N SER A 146 4.27 3.10 -23.40
CA SER A 146 4.51 1.85 -24.13
C SER A 146 3.49 0.78 -23.72
N GLU A 147 3.04 -0.03 -24.68
CA GLU A 147 2.23 -1.21 -24.38
C GLU A 147 3.08 -2.30 -23.69
N VAL A 148 2.56 -2.88 -22.60
CA VAL A 148 3.21 -3.97 -21.87
C VAL A 148 2.19 -5.05 -21.52
N THR A 149 2.52 -6.28 -21.89
CA THR A 149 1.81 -7.52 -21.50
C THR A 149 2.59 -8.19 -20.37
N TRP A 150 1.94 -8.51 -19.25
CA TRP A 150 2.64 -9.02 -18.05
C TRP A 150 2.22 -10.41 -17.55
N ARG A 151 1.08 -10.95 -18.02
CA ARG A 151 0.68 -12.34 -17.79
C ARG A 151 -0.46 -12.76 -18.72
N GLU A 152 -0.60 -14.06 -18.93
CA GLU A 152 -1.84 -14.61 -19.47
C GLU A 152 -2.95 -14.60 -18.39
N GLY A 153 -4.16 -14.20 -18.77
CA GLY A 153 -5.34 -14.21 -17.90
C GLY A 153 -6.43 -15.13 -18.44
N SER A 154 -7.46 -15.41 -17.63
CA SER A 154 -8.60 -16.24 -18.05
C SER A 154 -9.47 -15.64 -19.17
N ARG A 155 -9.15 -14.43 -19.65
CA ARG A 155 -9.80 -13.72 -20.76
C ARG A 155 -8.81 -13.28 -21.84
N GLY A 156 -7.65 -13.95 -21.93
CA GLY A 156 -6.55 -13.56 -22.82
C GLY A 156 -5.41 -12.81 -22.09
N PRO A 157 -4.41 -12.32 -22.84
CA PRO A 157 -3.26 -11.63 -22.30
C PRO A 157 -3.68 -10.37 -21.54
N MET A 158 -3.06 -10.16 -20.39
CA MET A 158 -3.24 -8.95 -19.58
C MET A 158 -2.23 -7.91 -20.03
N THR A 159 -2.73 -6.97 -20.83
CA THR A 159 -2.01 -5.91 -21.52
C THR A 159 -2.57 -4.55 -21.13
N SER A 160 -1.73 -3.52 -21.12
CA SER A 160 -2.10 -2.11 -20.85
C SER A 160 -0.93 -1.21 -21.25
N ARG A 161 -1.15 0.10 -21.31
CA ARG A 161 -0.11 1.10 -21.58
C ARG A 161 0.52 1.61 -20.29
N PHE A 162 1.85 1.70 -20.27
CA PHE A 162 2.62 2.18 -19.12
C PHE A 162 3.68 3.20 -19.51
N LEU A 163 3.93 4.11 -18.58
CA LEU A 163 5.03 5.08 -18.64
C LEU A 163 5.86 4.95 -17.37
N ALA A 164 7.18 4.92 -17.52
CA ALA A 164 8.13 4.92 -16.42
C ALA A 164 9.06 6.13 -16.54
N MET A 165 9.10 7.00 -15.53
CA MET A 165 9.90 8.24 -15.53
C MET A 165 10.54 8.52 -14.16
N PRO A 166 11.70 9.20 -14.10
CA PRO A 166 12.29 9.63 -12.84
C PRO A 166 11.54 10.84 -12.25
N VAL A 167 11.19 10.76 -10.97
CA VAL A 167 10.48 11.80 -10.21
C VAL A 167 11.08 11.99 -8.82
N ARG A 168 10.81 13.14 -8.20
CA ARG A 168 11.20 13.45 -6.82
C ARG A 168 9.96 13.65 -5.94
N PRO A 169 9.62 12.74 -5.00
CA PRO A 169 8.42 12.86 -4.16
C PRO A 169 8.45 14.11 -3.26
N ALA A 170 7.59 15.08 -3.55
CA ALA A 170 7.67 16.45 -3.03
C ALA A 170 6.67 16.77 -1.90
N GLY A 171 5.95 15.77 -1.40
CA GLY A 171 5.07 15.93 -0.23
C GLY A 171 5.81 16.45 1.01
N VAL A 172 5.08 17.14 1.90
CA VAL A 172 5.63 17.81 3.10
C VAL A 172 6.48 16.87 3.96
N ARG A 173 6.04 15.61 4.16
CA ARG A 173 6.80 14.63 4.95
C ARG A 173 8.07 14.17 4.25
N SER A 174 8.01 13.90 2.93
CA SER A 174 9.19 13.55 2.11
C SER A 174 10.28 14.62 2.21
N ARG A 175 9.93 15.90 2.09
CA ARG A 175 10.87 17.03 2.25
C ARG A 175 11.52 17.06 3.63
N ARG A 176 10.73 16.87 4.70
CA ARG A 176 11.26 16.86 6.08
C ARG A 176 12.21 15.70 6.33
N LEU A 177 11.89 14.51 5.81
CA LEU A 177 12.74 13.32 5.94
C LEU A 177 14.06 13.52 5.18
N ALA A 178 14.00 13.94 3.92
CA ALA A 178 15.20 14.18 3.12
C ALA A 178 16.08 15.30 3.71
N GLN A 179 15.47 16.41 4.17
CA GLN A 179 16.18 17.48 4.87
C GLN A 179 16.89 16.99 6.14
N ALA A 180 16.24 16.14 6.94
CA ALA A 180 16.86 15.56 8.13
C ALA A 180 18.04 14.65 7.77
N ALA A 181 17.88 13.80 6.74
CA ALA A 181 18.93 12.89 6.27
C ALA A 181 20.20 13.64 5.82
N ALA A 182 20.10 14.58 4.88
CA ALA A 182 21.32 15.27 4.41
C ALA A 182 21.91 16.25 5.44
N VAL A 183 21.12 16.75 6.40
CA VAL A 183 21.70 17.50 7.53
C VAL A 183 22.48 16.57 8.47
N ALA A 184 22.03 15.33 8.69
CA ALA A 184 22.77 14.34 9.47
C ALA A 184 24.04 13.86 8.77
N GLU A 185 23.99 13.65 7.46
CA GLU A 185 25.10 13.10 6.66
C GLU A 185 26.11 14.17 6.20
N HIS A 186 25.62 15.31 5.70
CA HIS A 186 26.42 16.33 5.02
C HIS A 186 26.47 17.67 5.79
N GLY A 187 25.82 17.77 6.95
CA GLY A 187 25.71 19.00 7.76
C GLY A 187 24.85 20.11 7.12
N ARG A 188 24.31 19.90 5.91
CA ARG A 188 23.52 20.88 5.17
C ARG A 188 22.54 20.21 4.20
N TRP A 189 21.44 20.89 3.91
CA TRP A 189 20.50 20.51 2.86
C TRP A 189 20.74 21.36 1.60
N ASP A 190 20.88 20.70 0.45
CA ASP A 190 21.16 21.30 -0.87
C ASP A 190 19.89 21.57 -1.70
N GLY A 191 18.71 21.25 -1.16
CA GLY A 191 17.43 21.39 -1.85
C GLY A 191 16.97 20.15 -2.63
N VAL A 192 17.84 19.17 -2.88
CA VAL A 192 17.61 18.10 -3.86
C VAL A 192 16.89 16.92 -3.21
N LEU A 193 15.63 16.73 -3.57
CA LEU A 193 14.84 15.57 -3.13
C LEU A 193 15.38 14.25 -3.73
N PRO A 194 15.35 13.14 -2.97
CA PRO A 194 15.67 11.82 -3.48
C PRO A 194 14.83 11.44 -4.70
N GLN A 195 15.49 10.87 -5.70
CA GLN A 195 14.86 10.37 -6.91
C GLN A 195 14.27 8.97 -6.69
N VAL A 196 13.10 8.74 -7.26
CA VAL A 196 12.48 7.43 -7.45
C VAL A 196 11.91 7.36 -8.87
N ARG A 197 11.55 6.17 -9.34
CA ARG A 197 10.82 5.99 -10.59
C ARG A 197 9.31 6.00 -10.32
N LEU A 198 8.58 6.85 -11.03
CA LEU A 198 7.15 6.73 -11.20
C LEU A 198 6.87 5.69 -12.27
N LEU A 199 5.99 4.74 -11.97
CA LEU A 199 5.28 3.93 -12.98
C LEU A 199 3.83 4.41 -13.02
N ALA A 200 3.34 4.79 -14.20
CA ALA A 200 1.94 5.14 -14.45
C ALA A 200 1.31 4.14 -15.42
N GLU A 201 0.04 3.78 -15.20
CA GLU A 201 -0.77 2.96 -16.10
C GLU A 201 -1.89 3.82 -16.72
N TRP A 202 -2.08 3.69 -18.03
CA TRP A 202 -3.19 4.28 -18.78
C TRP A 202 -4.03 3.16 -19.42
N PRO A 203 -5.01 2.60 -18.70
CA PRO A 203 -5.83 1.50 -19.20
C PRO A 203 -6.60 1.86 -20.49
N ASP A 204 -7.04 0.84 -21.22
CA ASP A 204 -7.93 1.04 -22.36
C ASP A 204 -9.31 1.52 -21.92
N GLY A 205 -9.86 2.46 -22.68
CA GLY A 205 -11.13 3.13 -22.39
C GLY A 205 -11.05 4.31 -21.41
N GLU A 206 -9.92 4.53 -20.72
CA GLU A 206 -9.75 5.65 -19.79
C GLU A 206 -9.24 6.91 -20.51
N GLU A 207 -9.79 8.07 -20.16
CA GLU A 207 -9.40 9.39 -20.70
C GLU A 207 -8.05 9.89 -20.14
N GLU A 208 -7.59 9.34 -19.01
CA GLU A 208 -6.34 9.73 -18.34
C GLU A 208 -5.67 8.52 -17.65
N PRO A 209 -4.39 8.62 -17.21
CA PRO A 209 -3.75 7.60 -16.40
C PRO A 209 -4.44 7.44 -15.03
N THR A 210 -4.76 6.20 -14.62
CA THR A 210 -5.58 5.95 -13.42
C THR A 210 -4.87 5.17 -12.30
N ARG A 211 -3.72 4.55 -12.56
CA ARG A 211 -2.95 3.81 -11.53
C ARG A 211 -1.48 4.17 -11.55
N PHE A 212 -0.90 4.23 -10.36
CA PHE A 212 0.42 4.81 -10.13
C PHE A 212 1.19 4.02 -9.07
N TRP A 213 2.51 3.91 -9.25
CA TRP A 213 3.44 3.29 -8.30
C TRP A 213 4.73 4.10 -8.21
N LEU A 214 5.38 4.07 -7.05
CA LEU A 214 6.74 4.55 -6.88
C LEU A 214 7.68 3.36 -6.68
N SER A 215 8.89 3.46 -7.21
CA SER A 215 9.93 2.43 -7.10
C SER A 215 11.33 3.03 -6.97
N ASP A 216 12.16 2.43 -6.13
CA ASP A 216 13.59 2.72 -5.98
C ASP A 216 14.49 1.67 -6.66
N LEU A 217 13.92 0.82 -7.52
CA LEU A 217 14.70 -0.11 -8.33
C LEU A 217 15.61 0.67 -9.29
N PRO A 218 16.76 0.10 -9.68
CA PRO A 218 17.71 0.74 -10.59
C PRO A 218 17.07 1.28 -11.87
N GLU A 219 17.65 2.33 -12.44
CA GLU A 219 17.15 2.92 -13.69
C GLU A 219 17.23 1.94 -14.87
N VAL A 220 18.22 1.05 -14.86
CA VAL A 220 18.38 -0.06 -15.82
C VAL A 220 17.28 -1.12 -15.72
N THR A 221 16.46 -1.17 -14.67
CA THR A 221 15.34 -2.12 -14.56
C THR A 221 14.34 -1.89 -15.70
N PRO A 222 14.02 -2.90 -16.54
CA PRO A 222 13.07 -2.76 -17.63
C PRO A 222 11.67 -2.40 -17.14
N ILE A 223 10.91 -1.63 -17.94
CA ILE A 223 9.52 -1.29 -17.62
C ILE A 223 8.64 -2.54 -17.45
N ALA A 224 8.89 -3.60 -18.22
CA ALA A 224 8.20 -4.88 -18.08
C ALA A 224 8.35 -5.50 -16.69
N GLU A 225 9.54 -5.38 -16.07
CA GLU A 225 9.79 -5.90 -14.71
C GLU A 225 9.11 -5.03 -13.65
N LEU A 226 9.12 -3.70 -13.80
CA LEU A 226 8.35 -2.80 -12.93
C LEU A 226 6.84 -3.11 -13.01
N VAL A 227 6.31 -3.38 -14.20
CA VAL A 227 4.91 -3.77 -14.40
C VAL A 227 4.64 -5.13 -13.77
N ARG A 228 5.49 -6.14 -13.97
CA ARG A 228 5.34 -7.47 -13.35
C ARG A 228 5.24 -7.35 -11.83
N LEU A 229 6.19 -6.66 -11.20
CA LEU A 229 6.21 -6.40 -9.75
C LEU A 229 4.99 -5.60 -9.28
N ALA A 230 4.62 -4.52 -9.97
CA ALA A 230 3.45 -3.71 -9.66
C ALA A 230 2.12 -4.49 -9.72
N LYS A 231 2.03 -5.48 -10.61
CA LYS A 231 0.84 -6.29 -10.87
C LYS A 231 0.77 -7.57 -10.05
N ILE A 232 1.89 -8.08 -9.53
CA ILE A 232 1.97 -9.34 -8.76
C ILE A 232 1.03 -9.34 -7.54
N ARG A 233 0.77 -8.15 -6.97
CA ARG A 233 -0.20 -7.88 -5.90
C ARG A 233 -1.59 -8.50 -6.13
N TRP A 234 -2.04 -8.58 -7.39
CA TRP A 234 -3.34 -9.17 -7.75
C TRP A 234 -3.43 -10.68 -7.46
N ARG A 235 -2.30 -11.40 -7.37
CA ARG A 235 -2.29 -12.82 -7.01
C ARG A 235 -2.73 -13.00 -5.55
N ILE A 236 -2.14 -12.25 -4.63
CA ILE A 236 -2.53 -12.31 -3.21
C ILE A 236 -3.96 -11.81 -2.96
N GLU A 237 -4.49 -10.87 -3.75
CA GLU A 237 -5.93 -10.52 -3.69
C GLU A 237 -6.86 -11.66 -4.17
N HIS A 238 -6.37 -12.59 -4.98
CA HIS A 238 -7.08 -13.81 -5.36
C HIS A 238 -7.01 -14.83 -4.22
N ASP A 239 -5.80 -15.10 -3.71
CA ASP A 239 -5.55 -16.07 -2.64
C ASP A 239 -6.32 -15.67 -1.35
N TYR A 240 -6.34 -14.38 -1.00
CA TYR A 240 -7.18 -13.86 0.10
C TYR A 240 -8.68 -14.00 -0.14
N ARG A 241 -9.16 -14.03 -1.38
CA ARG A 241 -10.57 -14.30 -1.67
C ARG A 241 -10.88 -15.78 -1.46
N GLU A 242 -9.98 -16.68 -1.84
CA GLU A 242 -10.16 -18.12 -1.65
C GLU A 242 -10.08 -18.50 -0.16
N LEU A 243 -9.07 -18.02 0.57
CA LEU A 243 -8.93 -18.19 2.02
C LEU A 243 -10.21 -17.77 2.79
N LYS A 244 -10.82 -16.64 2.41
CA LYS A 244 -12.06 -16.13 3.02
C LYS A 244 -13.30 -16.97 2.75
N HIS A 245 -13.33 -17.73 1.65
CA HIS A 245 -14.48 -18.59 1.31
C HIS A 245 -14.29 -20.04 1.79
N GLY A 246 -13.06 -20.56 1.75
CA GLY A 246 -12.78 -21.97 2.05
C GLY A 246 -12.71 -22.33 3.52
N LEU A 247 -12.18 -21.45 4.38
CA LEU A 247 -11.81 -21.81 5.76
C LEU A 247 -12.54 -21.03 6.87
N GLY A 248 -13.24 -19.95 6.54
CA GLY A 248 -13.94 -19.12 7.55
C GLY A 248 -13.03 -18.42 8.56
N LEU A 249 -11.72 -18.46 8.34
CA LEU A 249 -10.67 -17.94 9.21
C LEU A 249 -10.15 -16.57 8.75
N ASP A 250 -9.99 -15.65 9.69
CA ASP A 250 -8.96 -14.60 9.61
C ASP A 250 -7.56 -15.25 9.80
N PRO A 251 -6.46 -14.58 9.42
CA PRO A 251 -5.30 -15.27 8.84
C PRO A 251 -4.52 -16.23 9.77
N SER A 252 -4.57 -17.53 9.43
CA SER A 252 -3.78 -18.68 9.92
C SER A 252 -3.96 -19.82 8.88
N GLN A 253 -3.03 -20.71 8.47
CA GLN A 253 -1.62 -21.03 8.80
C GLN A 253 -0.81 -21.43 7.52
N VAL A 254 0.49 -21.76 7.68
CA VAL A 254 1.37 -22.63 6.83
C VAL A 254 1.95 -22.11 5.48
N GLN A 255 3.21 -21.68 5.53
CA GLN A 255 4.47 -22.30 5.02
C GLN A 255 4.79 -22.63 3.52
N ASP A 256 5.88 -21.96 3.08
CA ASP A 256 6.95 -22.09 2.05
C ASP A 256 6.82 -22.53 0.57
N GLY A 257 7.51 -21.74 -0.26
CA GLY A 257 8.02 -22.06 -1.61
C GLY A 257 9.08 -21.03 -2.04
N PRO A 258 10.09 -21.38 -2.87
CA PRO A 258 11.24 -20.49 -3.14
C PRO A 258 10.97 -19.41 -4.22
N ASN A 259 11.78 -18.34 -4.17
CA ASN A 259 11.72 -17.12 -5.01
C ASN A 259 10.52 -16.19 -4.73
N GLY A 260 10.56 -15.49 -3.60
CA GLY A 260 9.51 -14.57 -3.16
C GLY A 260 9.85 -13.09 -3.25
N VAL A 261 9.02 -12.32 -3.96
CA VAL A 261 8.81 -10.88 -3.71
C VAL A 261 7.95 -10.75 -2.45
N LEU A 262 8.14 -9.74 -1.61
CA LEU A 262 7.45 -9.65 -0.32
C LEU A 262 6.31 -8.62 -0.32
N LEU A 263 5.05 -9.07 -0.35
CA LEU A 263 3.89 -8.17 -0.25
C LEU A 263 3.57 -7.82 1.21
N VAL A 264 3.56 -6.52 1.48
CA VAL A 264 2.92 -5.94 2.65
C VAL A 264 1.42 -5.78 2.41
N GLN A 265 0.61 -6.52 3.18
CA GLN A 265 -0.83 -6.32 3.28
C GLN A 265 -1.30 -6.62 4.71
N CYS A 266 -1.90 -5.63 5.37
CA CYS A 266 -2.64 -5.85 6.62
C CYS A 266 -4.14 -5.76 6.34
N GLY A 267 -4.89 -6.77 6.80
CA GLY A 267 -6.34 -6.83 6.66
C GLY A 267 -7.06 -5.56 7.14
N TRP A 268 -8.18 -5.27 6.51
CA TRP A 268 -9.17 -4.32 7.02
C TRP A 268 -10.23 -5.10 7.81
N PRO A 269 -10.40 -4.84 9.12
CA PRO A 269 -11.65 -5.19 9.77
C PRO A 269 -12.75 -4.31 9.16
N ARG A 270 -13.69 -4.93 8.42
CA ARG A 270 -15.01 -4.32 8.29
C ARG A 270 -15.68 -4.44 9.65
N PRO A 271 -16.20 -3.36 10.25
CA PRO A 271 -17.01 -3.51 11.45
C PRO A 271 -18.20 -4.41 11.12
N CYS A 272 -18.35 -5.50 11.87
CA CYS A 272 -19.44 -6.46 11.72
C CYS A 272 -20.78 -5.83 12.14
N GLY A 273 -21.35 -5.00 11.27
CA GLY A 273 -22.72 -4.53 11.40
C GLY A 273 -23.67 -5.72 11.49
N GLY A 274 -24.39 -5.82 12.61
CA GLY A 274 -25.16 -7.00 12.97
C GLY A 274 -26.18 -7.41 11.90
N ARG A 275 -26.19 -8.70 11.55
CA ARG A 275 -27.18 -9.28 10.63
C ARG A 275 -28.59 -9.16 11.22
N ARG A 276 -29.37 -8.15 10.81
CA ARG A 276 -30.83 -8.22 10.92
C ARG A 276 -31.33 -9.26 9.90
N ARG A 277 -32.13 -10.22 10.38
CA ARG A 277 -32.71 -11.29 9.54
C ARG A 277 -33.70 -10.70 8.50
N PRO A 278 -33.76 -11.22 7.27
CA PRO A 278 -34.75 -10.79 6.29
C PRO A 278 -36.12 -11.45 6.55
N GLY A 279 -37.08 -10.67 7.05
CA GLY A 279 -38.50 -11.01 7.01
C GLY A 279 -39.12 -10.55 5.69
N ARG A 280 -39.91 -11.40 5.02
CA ARG A 280 -40.50 -11.11 3.70
C ARG A 280 -41.52 -9.96 3.75
N ARG A 281 -41.54 -9.12 2.70
CA ARG A 281 -42.61 -8.15 2.43
C ARG A 281 -43.96 -8.84 2.21
N ARG A 282 -45.04 -8.18 2.64
CA ARG A 282 -46.26 -7.96 1.83
C ARG A 282 -47.07 -6.83 2.45
N ASP A 283 -47.34 -5.80 1.66
CA ASP A 283 -48.22 -4.69 2.02
C ASP A 283 -49.69 -5.09 1.78
N ALA A 284 -50.55 -4.93 2.79
CA ALA A 284 -52.00 -4.63 2.66
C ALA A 284 -52.69 -4.66 4.04
N LEU A 285 -53.31 -3.53 4.40
CA LEU A 285 -54.35 -3.38 5.43
C LEU A 285 -55.75 -3.59 4.78
N PRO A 286 -56.89 -3.60 5.51
CA PRO A 286 -57.17 -3.95 6.93
C PRO A 286 -58.46 -4.84 7.08
N PHE A 287 -59.05 -4.83 8.29
CA PHE A 287 -60.48 -5.01 8.63
C PHE A 287 -61.03 -6.36 9.17
N HIS A 288 -62.13 -6.20 9.93
CA HIS A 288 -62.87 -7.10 10.84
C HIS A 288 -63.26 -8.52 10.29
N SER A 289 -63.72 -9.52 11.08
CA SER A 289 -64.54 -9.44 12.30
C SER A 289 -64.53 -10.71 13.22
N ARG A 290 -65.39 -10.71 14.25
CA ARG A 290 -65.59 -11.74 15.30
C ARG A 290 -66.34 -12.99 14.79
N ALA A 291 -66.21 -14.15 15.47
CA ALA A 291 -67.32 -14.84 16.19
C ALA A 291 -66.95 -16.24 16.77
N GLY A 292 -67.65 -16.65 17.85
CA GLY A 292 -67.63 -17.99 18.48
C GLY A 292 -66.55 -18.16 19.58
N GLY A 293 -66.82 -18.44 20.86
CA GLY A 293 -68.04 -18.86 21.58
C GLY A 293 -67.93 -20.35 21.99
N GLY A 294 -68.06 -20.78 23.25
CA GLY A 294 -68.23 -20.08 24.53
C GLY A 294 -68.58 -21.08 25.66
N ARG A 295 -68.79 -20.60 26.91
CA ARG A 295 -69.27 -21.38 28.11
C ARG A 295 -68.29 -22.46 28.64
N ARG A 296 -68.30 -22.90 29.91
CA ARG A 296 -69.14 -22.63 31.10
C ARG A 296 -68.36 -23.01 32.38
N GLY A 297 -68.62 -22.35 33.51
CA GLY A 297 -68.20 -22.73 34.86
C GLY A 297 -68.88 -21.79 35.85
N ARG A 298 -69.46 -22.30 36.94
CA ARG A 298 -70.22 -21.52 37.93
C ARG A 298 -69.35 -21.15 39.12
#